data_AF-A0A2V8I1T3-F1
#
_entry.id   AF-A0A2V8I1T3-F1
#
_cell.length_a   1.000
_cell.length_b   1.000
_cell.length_c   1.000
_cell.angle_alpha   90.00
_cell.angle_beta   90.00
_cell.angle_gamma   90.00
#
_symmetry.space_group_name_H-M   'P 1'
#
loop_
_entity.id
_entity.type
_entity.pdbx_description
1 polymer ?
#
loop_
_entity_poly.entity_id
_entity_poly.type
_entity_poly.pdbx_seq_one_letter_code
_entity_poly.pdbx_strand_id
1 'polypeptide(L)'
;MLLVGDIGGTKTDLAIYSRKSDANSPLARKQFHSADYVSLQAIVTEFLADVKLPVNQAIFDVAGPVIKKSVATTNLPWVMDEDSLASNL
;
A
#
# COMPACT_ATOMS: atom_id res chain seq x y z
N MET A 1 -3.92 -8.56 10.91
CA MET A 1 -3.52 -9.05 9.59
C MET A 1 -2.61 -8.02 8.97
N LEU A 2 -1.73 -8.50 8.08
CA LEU A 2 -0.71 -7.67 7.46
C LEU A 2 -1.20 -7.22 6.08
N LEU A 3 -1.30 -5.91 5.87
CA LEU A 3 -1.36 -5.32 4.54
C LEU A 3 0.07 -5.21 4.01
N VAL A 4 0.30 -5.69 2.80
CA VAL A 4 1.55 -5.45 2.08
C VAL A 4 1.26 -4.74 0.79
N GLY A 5 2.16 -3.86 0.38
CA GLY A 5 2.08 -3.21 -0.93
C GLY A 5 3.43 -3.12 -1.63
N ASP A 6 3.40 -3.26 -2.95
CA ASP A 6 4.50 -2.95 -3.87
C ASP A 6 4.08 -1.70 -4.67
N ILE A 7 4.76 -0.58 -4.39
CA ILE A 7 4.39 0.75 -4.86
C ILE A 7 5.36 1.19 -5.94
N GLY A 8 4.93 1.04 -7.19
CA GLY A 8 5.63 1.55 -8.37
C GLY A 8 4.97 2.80 -8.96
N GLY A 9 5.72 3.49 -9.82
CA GLY A 9 5.24 4.70 -10.50
C GLY A 9 4.07 4.45 -11.46
N THR A 10 3.92 3.24 -12.00
CA THR A 10 2.82 2.89 -12.92
C THR A 10 1.78 1.99 -12.25
N LYS A 11 2.23 1.10 -11.36
CA LYS A 11 1.40 0.07 -10.76
C LYS A 11 1.61 0.04 -9.27
N THR A 12 0.51 -0.18 -8.55
CA THR A 12 0.51 -0.46 -7.12
C THR A 12 -0.17 -1.80 -6.91
N ASP A 13 0.50 -2.75 -6.26
CA ASP A 13 -0.05 -4.06 -5.94
C ASP A 13 -0.25 -4.18 -4.43
N LEU A 14 -1.47 -4.45 -3.98
CA LEU A 14 -1.79 -4.61 -2.57
C LEU A 14 -2.27 -6.02 -2.28
N ALA A 15 -1.87 -6.56 -1.13
CA ALA A 15 -2.35 -7.84 -0.65
C ALA A 15 -2.51 -7.87 0.88
N ILE A 16 -3.40 -8.72 1.37
CA ILE A 16 -3.59 -8.98 2.80
C ILE A 16 -3.17 -10.40 3.14
N TYR A 17 -2.35 -10.54 4.17
CA TYR A 17 -1.93 -11.83 4.71
C TYR A 17 -2.35 -12.00 6.17
N SER A 18 -2.59 -13.25 6.56
CA SER A 18 -2.68 -13.65 7.97
C SER A 18 -1.45 -14.47 8.36
N ARG A 19 -1.25 -14.67 9.66
CA ARG A 19 -0.18 -15.56 10.18
C ARG A 19 -0.28 -17.01 9.69
N LYS A 20 -1.45 -17.43 9.21
CA LYS A 20 -1.69 -18.79 8.69
C LYS A 20 -1.63 -18.86 7.16
N SER A 21 -1.50 -17.72 6.49
CA SER A 21 -1.48 -17.64 5.04
C SER A 21 -0.11 -18.07 4.51
N ASP A 22 -0.09 -18.82 3.42
CA ASP A 22 1.13 -19.06 2.65
C ASP A 22 1.52 -17.78 1.90
N ALA A 23 2.82 -17.59 1.65
CA ALA A 23 3.33 -16.43 0.93
C ALA A 23 2.75 -16.30 -0.49
N ASN A 24 2.35 -17.40 -1.12
CA ASN A 24 1.74 -17.41 -2.45
C ASN A 24 0.21 -17.37 -2.42
N SER A 25 -0.40 -17.36 -1.23
CA SER A 25 -1.86 -17.41 -1.05
C SER A 25 -2.35 -16.31 -0.11
N PRO A 26 -2.33 -15.04 -0.56
CA PRO A 26 -2.91 -13.94 0.21
C PRO A 26 -4.42 -14.14 0.38
N LEU A 27 -4.96 -13.56 1.47
CA LEU A 27 -6.41 -13.53 1.72
C LEU A 27 -7.16 -12.65 0.71
N ALA A 28 -6.49 -11.61 0.22
CA ALA A 28 -6.97 -10.74 -0.84
C ALA A 28 -5.78 -10.11 -1.56
N ARG A 29 -5.92 -9.86 -2.86
CA ARG A 29 -4.92 -9.15 -3.67
C ARG A 29 -5.62 -8.33 -4.75
N LYS A 30 -5.15 -7.12 -5.02
CA LYS A 30 -5.62 -6.27 -6.12
C LYS A 30 -4.47 -5.40 -6.63
N GLN A 31 -4.38 -5.29 -7.96
CA GLN A 31 -3.48 -4.37 -8.63
C GLN A 31 -4.24 -3.13 -9.09
N PHE A 32 -3.60 -1.97 -8.96
CA PHE A 32 -4.12 -0.67 -9.32
C PHE A 32 -3.17 0.01 -10.31
N HIS A 33 -3.72 0.83 -11.19
CA HIS A 33 -2.94 1.74 -12.02
C HIS A 33 -2.68 3.02 -11.22
N SER A 34 -1.41 3.26 -10.86
CA SER A 34 -1.07 4.30 -9.87
C SER A 34 -1.51 5.70 -10.32
N ALA A 35 -1.44 6.01 -11.62
CA ALA A 35 -1.79 7.33 -12.14
C ALA A 35 -3.29 7.68 -12.01
N ASP A 36 -4.15 6.71 -11.73
CA ASP A 36 -5.59 6.93 -11.54
C ASP A 36 -5.91 7.49 -10.13
N TYR A 37 -4.92 7.57 -9.25
CA TYR A 37 -5.09 7.96 -7.85
C TYR A 37 -4.17 9.12 -7.46
N VAL A 38 -4.69 9.98 -6.58
CA VAL A 38 -3.97 11.17 -6.09
C VAL A 38 -2.96 10.84 -4.97
N SER A 39 -3.06 9.66 -4.35
CA SER A 39 -2.16 9.21 -3.28
C SER A 39 -2.24 7.70 -3.06
N LEU A 40 -1.26 7.14 -2.35
CA LEU A 40 -1.31 5.77 -1.86
C LEU A 40 -2.50 5.54 -0.92
N GLN A 41 -2.82 6.52 -0.07
CA GLN A 41 -3.94 6.43 0.88
C GLN A 41 -5.28 6.20 0.17
N ALA A 42 -5.49 6.83 -1.00
CA ALA A 42 -6.70 6.64 -1.78
C ALA A 42 -6.83 5.19 -2.27
N ILE A 43 -5.72 4.60 -2.76
CA ILE A 43 -5.68 3.20 -3.18
C ILE A 43 -5.96 2.26 -2.01
N VAL A 44 -5.28 2.46 -0.87
CA VAL A 44 -5.45 1.60 0.31
C VAL A 44 -6.88 1.70 0.84
N THR A 45 -7.46 2.90 0.90
CA THR A 45 -8.84 3.10 1.36
C THR A 45 -9.83 2.35 0.48
N GLU A 46 -9.71 2.46 -0.85
CA GLU A 46 -10.56 1.72 -1.78
C GLU A 46 -10.38 0.20 -1.59
N PHE A 47 -9.14 -0.27 -1.54
CA PHE A 47 -8.85 -1.69 -1.37
C PHE A 47 -9.47 -2.26 -0.09
N LEU A 48 -9.32 -1.57 1.04
CA LEU A 48 -9.87 -2.01 2.33
C LEU A 48 -11.40 -1.96 2.36
N ALA A 49 -12.02 -0.98 1.69
CA ALA A 49 -13.47 -0.91 1.53
C ALA A 49 -14.03 -2.09 0.71
N ASP A 50 -13.30 -2.53 -0.32
CA ASP A 50 -13.67 -3.67 -1.16
C ASP A 50 -13.58 -4.99 -0.39
N VAL A 51 -12.46 -5.24 0.29
CA VAL A 51 -12.17 -6.56 0.89
C VAL A 51 -12.76 -6.74 2.28
N LYS A 52 -13.03 -5.64 3.02
CA LYS A 52 -13.65 -5.62 4.36
C LYS A 52 -12.93 -6.51 5.38
N LEU A 53 -11.60 -6.54 5.32
CA LEU A 53 -10.72 -7.35 6.14
C LEU A 53 -9.96 -6.45 7.14
N PRO A 54 -9.92 -6.78 8.45
CA PRO A 54 -9.25 -5.92 9.45
C PRO A 54 -7.72 -5.97 9.35
N VAL A 55 -7.09 -4.83 9.08
CA VAL A 55 -5.63 -4.67 9.04
C VAL A 55 -5.13 -4.05 10.34
N ASN A 56 -3.98 -4.48 10.84
CA ASN A 56 -3.35 -3.89 12.04
C ASN A 56 -1.87 -3.55 11.85
N GLN A 57 -1.29 -3.94 10.72
CA GLN A 57 0.08 -3.68 10.33
C GLN A 57 0.12 -3.51 8.83
N ALA A 58 0.95 -2.60 8.34
CA ALA A 58 1.19 -2.38 6.93
C ALA A 58 2.69 -2.34 6.64
N ILE A 59 3.11 -2.90 5.50
CA ILE A 59 4.47 -2.79 4.97
C ILE A 59 4.36 -2.43 3.49
N PHE A 60 5.08 -1.38 3.08
CA PHE A 60 5.09 -0.93 1.70
C PHE A 60 6.53 -0.96 1.17
N ASP A 61 6.76 -1.77 0.14
CA ASP A 61 7.93 -1.64 -0.72
C ASP A 61 7.67 -0.51 -1.72
N VAL A 62 8.63 0.38 -1.88
CA VAL A 62 8.45 1.64 -2.61
C VAL A 62 9.60 1.85 -3.58
N ALA A 63 9.26 2.19 -4.83
CA ALA A 63 10.23 2.53 -5.85
C ALA A 63 10.83 3.93 -5.59
N GLY A 64 11.77 4.02 -4.66
CA GLY A 64 12.48 5.26 -4.33
C GLY A 64 13.21 5.19 -2.99
N PRO A 65 14.11 6.15 -2.71
CA PRO A 65 14.79 6.21 -1.43
C PRO A 65 13.81 6.61 -0.31
N VAL A 66 13.80 5.83 0.77
CA VAL A 66 13.13 6.22 2.02
C VAL A 66 14.09 7.10 2.82
N ILE A 67 13.76 8.39 2.96
CA ILE A 67 14.59 9.37 3.67
C ILE A 67 13.74 9.94 4.80
N LYS A 68 14.21 9.79 6.05
CA LYS A 68 13.50 10.25 7.25
C LYS A 68 12.03 9.78 7.27
N LYS A 69 11.81 8.50 6.95
CA LYS A 69 10.48 7.85 6.86
C LYS A 69 9.53 8.41 5.79
N SER A 70 10.04 9.20 4.85
CA SER A 70 9.25 9.73 3.74
C SER A 70 9.85 9.35 2.40
N VAL A 71 8.97 9.23 1.41
CA VAL A 71 9.30 8.94 0.02
C VAL A 71 8.55 9.92 -0.86
N ALA A 72 9.29 10.62 -1.72
CA ALA A 72 8.72 11.35 -2.84
C ALA A 72 8.92 10.51 -4.09
N THR A 73 7.83 10.09 -4.73
CA THR A 73 7.92 9.34 -5.98
C THR A 73 8.38 10.25 -7.11
N THR A 74 9.24 9.76 -8.00
CA THR A 74 9.76 10.56 -9.12
C THR A 74 8.77 10.72 -10.28
N ASN A 75 7.85 9.76 -10.44
CA ASN A 75 6.94 9.67 -11.58
C ASN A 75 5.47 9.98 -11.23
N LEU A 76 5.16 10.24 -9.96
CA LEU A 76 3.82 10.58 -9.45
C LEU A 76 3.96 11.75 -8.48
N PRO A 77 2.92 12.58 -8.29
CA PRO A 77 2.93 13.69 -7.34
C PRO A 77 2.79 13.24 -5.88
N TRP A 78 3.04 11.96 -5.57
CA TRP A 78 2.82 11.40 -4.25
C TRP A 78 3.97 11.70 -3.31
N VAL A 79 3.62 12.13 -2.11
CA VAL A 79 4.51 12.15 -0.94
C VAL A 79 3.93 11.19 0.08
N MET A 80 4.67 10.12 0.35
CA MET A 80 4.32 9.13 1.35
C MET A 80 5.15 9.41 2.59
N ASP A 81 4.48 9.51 3.74
CA ASP A 81 5.11 9.68 5.05
C ASP A 81 4.57 8.59 5.96
N GLU A 82 5.47 7.85 6.60
CA GLU A 82 5.12 6.67 7.40
C GLU A 82 4.18 7.02 8.56
N ASP A 83 4.44 8.12 9.26
CA ASP A 83 3.67 8.51 10.45
C ASP A 83 2.25 9.00 10.04
N SER A 84 2.15 9.72 8.92
CA SER A 84 0.88 10.10 8.30
C SER A 84 0.09 8.87 7.80
N LEU A 85 0.74 7.91 7.14
CA LEU A 85 0.10 6.67 6.70
C LEU A 85 -0.43 5.86 7.90
N ALA A 86 0.36 5.73 8.96
CA ALA A 86 -0.06 4.99 10.15
C ALA A 86 -1.24 5.63 10.90
N SER A 87 -1.40 6.96 10.78
CA SER A 87 -2.45 7.70 11.49
C SER A 87 -3.75 7.87 10.69
N ASN A 88 -3.69 7.76 9.36
CA ASN A 88 -4.79 8.09 8.44
C ASN A 88 -5.31 6.91 7.60
N LEU A 89 -4.79 5.70 7.82
CA LEU A 89 -5.26 4.44 7.22
C LEU A 89 -6.04 3.62 8.24
#